data_AF-A0A972FAL4-F1
#
_entry.id   AF-A0A972FAL4-F1
#
_cell.length_a   1.000
_cell.length_b   1.000
_cell.length_c   1.000
_cell.angle_alpha   90.00
_cell.angle_beta   90.00
_cell.angle_gamma   90.00
#
_symmetry.space_group_name_H-M   'P 1'
#
loop_
_entity.id
_entity.type
_entity.pdbx_description
1 polymer ?
#
loop_
_entity_poly.entity_id
_entity_poly.type
_entity_poly.pdbx_seq_one_letter_code
_entity_poly.pdbx_strand_id
1 'polypeptide(L)'
;RVKVADADHYAEQGAENVAALVVAQAGGYTHLLAPATTFGKNLMPRVAALLDVAQISDIVAVESADTFVRPIYAGNALATVRSVDAVRVITVRTTAFEPVVDGGAGAVEAIEAGADLGLSTLVGRELTKSERPELAGARIIVSG
;
A
#
# COMPACT_ATOMS: atom_id res chain seq x y z
N ARG A 1 8.30 4.64 14.45
CA ARG A 1 8.23 3.26 14.97
C ARG A 1 8.07 2.34 13.77
N VAL A 2 8.70 1.17 13.81
CA VAL A 2 8.64 0.15 12.75
C VAL A 2 8.12 -1.12 13.41
N LYS A 3 6.98 -1.64 12.94
CA LYS A 3 6.47 -2.93 13.39
C LYS A 3 6.96 -4.03 12.45
N VAL A 4 7.53 -5.09 13.01
CA VAL A 4 8.08 -6.22 12.24
C VAL A 4 7.32 -7.48 12.62
N ALA A 5 6.64 -8.08 11.65
CA ALA A 5 6.09 -9.42 11.74
C ALA A 5 6.89 -10.31 10.80
N ASP A 6 7.58 -11.31 11.35
CA ASP A 6 8.39 -12.25 10.59
C ASP A 6 7.85 -13.67 10.78
N ALA A 7 7.48 -14.31 9.68
CA ALA A 7 6.97 -15.68 9.64
C ALA A 7 6.97 -16.20 8.19
N ASP A 8 7.13 -17.51 8.03
CA ASP A 8 7.27 -18.17 6.72
C ASP A 8 6.11 -17.88 5.77
N HIS A 9 4.87 -17.84 6.27
CA HIS A 9 3.68 -17.58 5.47
C HIS A 9 3.53 -16.13 4.99
N TYR A 10 4.45 -15.24 5.37
CA TYR A 10 4.57 -13.89 4.83
C TYR A 10 5.65 -13.75 3.75
N ALA A 11 6.46 -14.79 3.50
CA ALA A 11 7.56 -14.74 2.53
C ALA A 11 7.11 -14.25 1.15
N GLU A 12 5.93 -14.70 0.72
CA GLU A 12 5.39 -14.37 -0.61
C GLU A 12 4.47 -13.16 -0.64
N GLN A 13 4.24 -12.52 0.52
CA GLN A 13 3.44 -11.30 0.64
C GLN A 13 2.01 -11.48 0.08
N GLY A 14 1.42 -12.67 0.28
CA GLY A 14 0.05 -12.99 -0.15
C GLY A 14 -0.99 -12.12 0.54
N ALA A 15 -1.95 -11.59 -0.24
CA ALA A 15 -2.91 -10.62 0.26
C ALA A 15 -3.80 -11.16 1.38
N GLU A 16 -4.10 -12.46 1.41
CA GLU A 16 -4.92 -13.07 2.44
C GLU A 16 -4.29 -12.94 3.84
N ASN A 17 -3.05 -13.41 3.96
CA ASN A 17 -2.31 -13.42 5.21
C ASN A 17 -1.90 -12.00 5.63
N VAL A 18 -1.42 -11.19 4.68
CA VAL A 18 -0.98 -9.82 4.99
C VAL A 18 -2.16 -8.93 5.36
N ALA A 19 -3.33 -9.05 4.70
CA ALA A 19 -4.50 -8.26 5.08
C ALA A 19 -4.99 -8.60 6.49
N ALA A 20 -5.00 -9.88 6.86
CA ALA A 20 -5.38 -10.32 8.21
C ALA A 20 -4.46 -9.70 9.29
N LEU A 21 -3.15 -9.69 9.04
CA LEU A 21 -2.18 -9.02 9.92
C LEU A 21 -2.45 -7.52 10.04
N VAL A 22 -2.64 -6.83 8.90
CA VAL A 22 -2.90 -5.38 8.90
C VAL A 22 -4.17 -5.04 9.67
N VAL A 23 -5.25 -5.81 9.47
CA VAL A 23 -6.52 -5.61 10.18
C VAL A 23 -6.35 -5.84 11.69
N ALA A 24 -5.64 -6.89 12.10
CA ALA A 24 -5.35 -7.14 13.52
C ALA A 24 -4.54 -5.99 14.17
N GLN A 25 -3.73 -5.28 13.38
CA GLN A 25 -2.92 -4.15 13.83
C GLN A 25 -3.56 -2.77 13.59
N ALA A 26 -4.73 -2.70 12.94
CA ALA A 26 -5.37 -1.44 12.58
C ALA A 26 -5.88 -0.64 13.79
N GLY A 27 -6.09 -1.31 14.93
CA GLY A 27 -6.51 -0.68 16.18
C GLY A 27 -5.61 0.49 16.58
N GLY A 28 -6.22 1.66 16.81
CA GLY A 28 -5.51 2.89 17.18
C GLY A 28 -4.94 3.71 16.01
N TYR A 29 -5.08 3.23 14.77
CA TYR A 29 -4.71 3.99 13.58
C TYR A 29 -5.95 4.55 12.89
N THR A 30 -5.87 5.81 12.47
CA THR A 30 -6.94 6.48 11.69
C THR A 30 -6.68 6.44 10.18
N HIS A 31 -5.47 6.07 9.77
CA HIS A 31 -5.02 6.04 8.38
C HIS A 31 -4.15 4.82 8.13
N LEU A 32 -4.46 4.07 7.08
CA LEU A 32 -3.68 2.95 6.58
C LEU A 32 -3.30 3.27 5.14
N LEU A 33 -2.00 3.39 4.87
CA LEU A 33 -1.50 3.78 3.55
C LEU A 33 -0.55 2.71 2.99
N ALA A 34 -0.63 2.50 1.68
CA ALA A 34 0.36 1.72 0.92
C ALA A 34 0.69 2.46 -0.38
N PRO A 35 1.88 2.24 -0.98
CA PRO A 35 2.15 2.74 -2.32
C PRO A 35 1.21 2.07 -3.35
N ALA A 36 0.79 2.81 -4.38
CA ALA A 36 -0.11 2.35 -5.44
C ALA A 36 0.56 1.39 -6.45
N THR A 37 1.44 0.51 -5.97
CA THR A 37 2.08 -0.59 -6.71
C THR A 37 1.11 -1.77 -6.89
N THR A 38 1.53 -2.80 -7.62
CA THR A 38 0.78 -4.05 -7.75
C THR A 38 0.45 -4.66 -6.39
N PHE A 39 1.41 -4.67 -5.47
CA PHE A 39 1.21 -5.13 -4.10
C PHE A 39 0.17 -4.30 -3.35
N GLY A 40 0.32 -2.97 -3.27
CA GLY A 40 -0.61 -2.13 -2.53
C GLY A 40 -2.03 -2.14 -3.11
N LYS A 41 -2.15 -2.18 -4.45
CA LYS A 41 -3.45 -2.30 -5.14
C LYS A 41 -4.12 -3.66 -4.95
N ASN A 42 -3.35 -4.71 -4.70
CA ASN A 42 -3.88 -6.04 -4.38
C ASN A 42 -4.28 -6.17 -2.90
N LEU A 43 -3.48 -5.58 -1.99
CA LEU A 43 -3.69 -5.66 -0.54
C LEU A 43 -4.79 -4.72 -0.01
N MET A 44 -4.73 -3.44 -0.35
CA MET A 44 -5.50 -2.40 0.37
C MET A 44 -7.02 -2.48 0.18
N PRO A 45 -7.57 -2.83 -1.01
CA PRO A 45 -9.00 -3.04 -1.15
C PRO A 45 -9.53 -4.16 -0.24
N ARG A 46 -8.74 -5.23 -0.02
CA ARG A 46 -9.10 -6.32 0.89
C ARG A 46 -9.11 -5.85 2.35
N VAL A 47 -8.09 -5.08 2.76
CA VAL A 47 -8.04 -4.47 4.09
C VAL A 47 -9.25 -3.56 4.32
N ALA A 48 -9.59 -2.71 3.35
CA ALA A 48 -10.75 -1.82 3.44
C ALA A 48 -12.06 -2.58 3.61
N ALA A 49 -12.27 -3.64 2.80
CA ALA A 49 -13.45 -4.48 2.89
C ALA A 49 -13.58 -5.19 4.25
N LEU A 50 -12.48 -5.68 4.82
CA LEU A 50 -12.47 -6.33 6.14
C LEU A 50 -12.75 -5.35 7.29
N LEU A 51 -12.45 -4.06 7.10
CA LEU A 51 -12.74 -2.99 8.06
C LEU A 51 -14.09 -2.31 7.82
N ASP A 52 -14.84 -2.72 6.80
CA ASP A 52 -16.10 -2.09 6.37
C ASP A 52 -15.97 -0.58 6.08
N VAL A 53 -14.93 -0.19 5.33
CA VAL A 53 -14.69 1.20 4.93
C VAL A 53 -14.40 1.31 3.43
N ALA A 54 -14.59 2.50 2.87
CA ALA A 54 -14.23 2.77 1.49
C ALA A 54 -12.71 2.93 1.32
N GLN A 55 -12.17 2.37 0.24
CA GLN A 55 -10.77 2.54 -0.14
C GLN A 55 -10.62 3.74 -1.08
N ILE A 56 -9.64 4.62 -0.81
CA ILE A 56 -9.29 5.77 -1.67
C ILE A 56 -8.04 5.45 -2.48
N SER A 57 -8.22 5.14 -3.76
CA SER A 57 -7.12 4.69 -4.63
C SER A 57 -6.29 5.82 -5.22
N ASP A 58 -4.98 5.60 -5.26
CA ASP A 58 -4.01 6.31 -6.11
C ASP A 58 -4.03 7.85 -5.90
N ILE A 59 -4.02 8.29 -4.65
CA ILE A 59 -4.05 9.72 -4.32
C ILE A 59 -2.79 10.42 -4.82
N VAL A 60 -2.95 11.68 -5.23
CA VAL A 60 -1.88 12.56 -5.70
C VAL A 60 -1.71 13.80 -4.83
N ALA A 61 -2.67 14.10 -3.95
CA ALA A 61 -2.54 15.14 -2.95
C ALA A 61 -3.37 14.81 -1.70
N VAL A 62 -2.95 15.39 -0.58
CA VAL A 62 -3.67 15.40 0.70
C VAL A 62 -4.05 16.85 1.00
N GLU A 63 -5.34 17.17 0.97
CA GLU A 63 -5.83 18.52 1.29
C GLU A 63 -6.06 18.68 2.80
N SER A 64 -6.51 17.62 3.46
CA SER A 64 -6.72 17.56 4.90
C SER A 64 -6.66 16.11 5.40
N ALA A 65 -6.83 15.92 6.72
CA ALA A 65 -6.87 14.58 7.32
C ALA A 65 -8.03 13.70 6.82
N ASP A 66 -9.06 14.26 6.17
CA ASP A 66 -10.18 13.48 5.64
C ASP A 66 -10.44 13.70 4.14
N THR A 67 -9.63 14.55 3.49
CA THR A 67 -9.85 15.00 2.11
C THR A 67 -8.61 14.82 1.25
N PHE A 68 -8.76 14.12 0.13
CA PHE A 68 -7.69 13.69 -0.75
C PHE A 68 -8.03 13.96 -2.22
N VAL A 69 -7.01 14.19 -3.05
CA VAL A 69 -7.18 14.36 -4.49
C VAL A 69 -6.68 13.13 -5.22
N ARG A 70 -7.46 12.63 -6.17
CA ARG A 70 -7.07 11.49 -7.03
C ARG A 70 -7.42 11.71 -8.50
N PRO A 71 -6.61 11.20 -9.44
CA PRO A 71 -6.94 11.23 -10.85
C PRO A 71 -8.04 10.23 -11.18
N ILE A 72 -8.91 10.62 -12.09
CA ILE A 72 -9.95 9.80 -12.71
C ILE A 72 -9.89 9.97 -14.23
N TYR A 73 -10.60 9.12 -14.99
CA TYR A 73 -10.61 9.15 -16.46
C TYR A 73 -9.21 9.18 -17.08
N ALA A 74 -8.36 8.22 -16.69
CA ALA A 74 -6.96 8.13 -17.13
C ALA A 74 -6.12 9.41 -16.86
N GLY A 75 -6.47 10.18 -15.83
CA GLY A 75 -5.76 11.40 -15.45
C GLY A 75 -6.29 12.69 -16.08
N ASN A 76 -7.33 12.60 -16.93
CA ASN A 76 -7.92 13.77 -17.58
C ASN A 76 -8.75 14.65 -16.63
N ALA A 77 -9.13 14.13 -15.46
CA ALA A 77 -9.81 14.89 -14.43
C ALA A 77 -9.28 14.52 -13.04
N LEU A 78 -9.33 15.48 -12.12
CA LEU A 78 -9.01 15.31 -10.71
C LEU A 78 -10.29 15.33 -9.89
N ALA A 79 -10.43 14.36 -8.99
CA ALA A 79 -11.53 14.31 -8.04
C ALA A 79 -10.98 14.58 -6.63
N THR A 80 -11.57 15.56 -5.96
CA THR A 80 -11.40 15.78 -4.52
C THR A 80 -12.43 14.92 -3.78
N VAL A 81 -11.96 14.01 -2.94
CA VAL A 81 -12.76 13.02 -2.22
C VAL A 81 -12.58 13.22 -0.73
N ARG A 82 -13.69 13.44 -0.03
CA ARG A 82 -13.75 13.46 1.44
C ARG A 82 -14.32 12.15 1.95
N SER A 83 -13.58 11.44 2.80
CA SER A 83 -14.07 10.22 3.48
C SER A 83 -14.64 10.57 4.85
N VAL A 84 -15.78 9.96 5.17
CA VAL A 84 -16.45 10.06 6.48
C VAL A 84 -16.20 8.83 7.36
N ASP A 85 -15.46 7.84 6.85
CA ASP A 85 -15.17 6.59 7.54
C ASP A 85 -14.32 6.84 8.79
N ALA A 86 -14.26 5.89 9.72
CA ALA A 86 -13.41 6.02 10.90
C ALA A 86 -11.92 5.84 10.55
N VAL A 87 -11.61 4.99 9.58
CA VAL A 87 -10.26 4.66 9.12
C VAL A 87 -10.15 4.94 7.63
N ARG A 88 -9.15 5.72 7.21
CA ARG A 88 -8.88 5.97 5.78
C ARG A 88 -7.90 4.94 5.24
N VAL A 89 -8.37 4.08 4.36
CA VAL A 89 -7.55 3.06 3.68
C VAL A 89 -7.19 3.58 2.30
N ILE A 90 -5.91 3.87 2.08
CA ILE A 90 -5.45 4.69 0.95
C ILE A 90 -4.31 3.98 0.20
N THR A 91 -4.31 4.10 -1.13
CA THR A 91 -3.10 3.87 -1.92
C THR A 91 -2.56 5.18 -2.48
N VAL A 92 -1.24 5.36 -2.47
CA VAL A 92 -0.58 6.64 -2.79
C VAL A 92 0.19 6.52 -4.10
N ARG A 93 -0.01 7.47 -5.02
CA ARG A 93 0.81 7.59 -6.22
C ARG A 93 2.22 8.06 -5.82
N THR A 94 3.19 7.16 -5.89
CA THR A 94 4.56 7.44 -5.43
C THR A 94 5.22 8.60 -6.19
N THR A 95 4.91 8.79 -7.48
CA THR A 95 5.46 9.87 -8.30
C THR A 95 4.88 11.25 -8.00
N ALA A 96 3.79 11.34 -7.22
CA ALA A 96 3.16 12.61 -6.86
C ALA A 96 3.75 13.24 -5.59
N PHE A 97 4.60 12.50 -4.86
CA PHE A 97 5.21 12.94 -3.61
C PHE A 97 6.72 12.80 -3.69
N GLU A 98 7.44 13.79 -3.18
CA GLU A 98 8.90 13.70 -3.10
C GLU A 98 9.30 12.64 -2.06
N PRO A 99 10.32 11.81 -2.36
CA PRO A 99 10.85 10.87 -1.38
C PRO A 99 11.48 11.64 -0.22
N VAL A 100 11.29 11.13 1.00
CA VAL A 100 11.97 11.66 2.19
C VAL A 100 13.46 11.32 2.17
N VAL A 101 14.28 12.14 2.83
CA VAL A 101 15.70 11.84 3.02
C VAL A 101 15.90 10.71 4.02
N ASP A 102 16.99 9.95 3.84
CA ASP A 102 17.41 8.93 4.81
C ASP A 102 17.78 9.56 6.17
N GLY A 103 17.71 8.76 7.24
CA GLY A 103 18.16 9.16 8.59
C GLY A 103 17.11 9.10 9.70
N GLY A 104 15.95 8.47 9.48
CA GLY A 104 14.96 8.27 10.53
C GLY A 104 15.40 7.28 11.62
N ALA A 105 15.20 7.63 12.89
CA ALA A 105 15.54 6.79 14.06
C ALA A 105 14.31 6.07 14.65
N GLY A 106 13.49 5.46 13.79
CA GLY A 106 12.28 4.76 14.23
C GLY A 106 12.62 3.50 15.03
N ALA A 107 12.19 3.42 16.29
CA ALA A 107 12.33 2.19 17.09
C ALA A 107 11.64 1.00 16.40
N VAL A 108 12.34 -0.12 16.30
CA VAL A 108 11.86 -1.39 15.75
C VAL A 108 11.20 -2.19 16.87
N GLU A 109 9.99 -2.65 16.61
CA GLU A 109 9.14 -3.41 17.53
C GLU A 109 8.71 -4.69 16.83
N ALA A 110 9.13 -5.83 17.35
CA ALA A 110 8.63 -7.13 16.90
C ALA A 110 7.17 -7.28 17.36
N ILE A 111 6.32 -7.74 16.45
CA ILE A 111 4.93 -8.08 16.74
C ILE A 111 4.70 -9.56 16.42
N GLU A 112 3.78 -10.17 17.14
CA GLU A 112 3.35 -11.54 16.86
C GLU A 112 2.79 -11.64 15.44
N ALA A 113 3.26 -12.66 14.71
CA ALA A 113 2.71 -12.99 13.40
C ALA A 113 1.26 -13.49 13.56
N GLY A 114 0.40 -13.12 12.62
CA GLY A 114 -0.93 -13.73 12.51
C GLY A 114 -0.82 -15.18 12.04
N ALA A 115 -1.88 -15.97 12.23
CA ALA A 115 -1.94 -17.34 11.71
C ALA A 115 -1.89 -17.38 10.17
N ASP A 116 -1.35 -18.46 9.63
CA ASP A 116 -1.48 -18.78 8.20
C ASP A 116 -2.93 -19.19 7.91
N LEU A 117 -3.56 -18.52 6.95
CA LEU A 117 -4.92 -18.83 6.53
C LEU A 117 -4.98 -20.01 5.54
N GLY A 118 -3.87 -20.36 4.90
CA GLY A 118 -3.80 -21.49 3.96
C GLY A 118 -4.73 -21.37 2.75
N LEU A 119 -5.17 -20.15 2.40
CA LEU A 119 -6.14 -19.91 1.33
C LEU A 119 -5.52 -19.88 -0.07
N SER A 120 -4.24 -19.50 -0.16
CA SER A 120 -3.51 -19.36 -1.41
C SER A 120 -2.06 -19.80 -1.23
N THR A 121 -1.46 -20.33 -2.29
CA THR A 121 -0.05 -20.73 -2.32
C THR A 121 0.58 -20.24 -3.61
N LEU A 122 1.80 -19.71 -3.53
CA LEU A 122 2.58 -19.38 -4.70
C LEU A 122 3.13 -20.66 -5.35
N VAL A 123 2.75 -20.89 -6.61
CA VAL A 123 3.23 -22.05 -7.40
C VAL A 123 4.45 -21.74 -8.26
N GLY A 124 4.70 -20.46 -8.56
CA GLY A 124 5.83 -20.02 -9.37
C GLY A 124 5.79 -18.54 -9.71
N ARG A 125 6.93 -17.98 -10.14
CA ARG A 125 7.08 -16.61 -10.64
C ARG A 125 7.95 -16.60 -11.88
N GLU A 126 7.47 -15.95 -12.94
CA GLU A 126 8.29 -15.62 -14.08
C GLU A 126 8.69 -14.14 -13.96
N LEU A 127 9.96 -13.90 -13.64
CA LEU A 127 10.49 -12.56 -13.43
C LEU A 127 11.25 -12.11 -14.67
N THR A 128 10.83 -10.98 -15.24
CA THR A 128 11.60 -10.31 -16.30
C THR A 128 12.88 -9.75 -15.69
N LYS A 129 14.03 -10.30 -16.07
CA LYS A 129 15.33 -9.74 -15.71
C LYS A 129 15.60 -8.55 -16.63
N SER A 130 15.76 -7.37 -16.04
CA SER A 130 16.16 -6.15 -16.75
C SER A 130 17.50 -5.67 -16.18
N GLU A 131 18.49 -5.44 -17.05
CA GLU A 131 19.73 -4.74 -16.69
C GLU A 131 19.53 -3.21 -16.62
N ARG A 132 18.38 -2.72 -17.08
CA ARG A 132 18.04 -1.30 -17.10
C ARG A 132 17.48 -0.86 -15.75
N PRO A 133 17.64 0.42 -15.38
CA PRO A 133 16.99 0.99 -14.21
C PRO A 133 15.49 0.67 -14.18
N GLU A 134 14.97 0.44 -12.97
CA GLU A 134 13.55 0.22 -12.74
C GLU A 134 12.73 1.39 -13.30
N LEU A 135 11.67 1.08 -14.06
CA LEU A 135 10.96 2.06 -14.88
C LEU A 135 10.27 3.15 -14.04
N ALA A 136 9.68 2.80 -12.89
CA ALA A 136 8.96 3.74 -12.05
C ALA A 136 9.89 4.77 -11.37
N GLY A 137 11.17 4.43 -11.17
CA GLY A 137 12.21 5.32 -10.62
C GLY A 137 13.12 5.97 -11.67
N ALA A 138 12.95 5.68 -12.96
CA ALA A 138 13.86 6.17 -14.00
C ALA A 138 13.70 7.69 -14.24
N ARG A 139 14.82 8.41 -14.26
CA ARG A 139 14.83 9.86 -14.55
C ARG A 139 14.52 10.18 -16.01
N ILE A 140 14.89 9.29 -16.94
CA ILE A 140 14.71 9.47 -18.39
C ILE A 140 14.12 8.18 -18.94
N ILE A 141 13.05 8.30 -19.73
CA ILE A 141 12.35 7.19 -20.37
C ILE A 141 12.31 7.45 -21.88
N VAL A 142 12.70 6.46 -22.69
CA VAL A 142 12.54 6.46 -24.14
C VAL A 142 11.56 5.33 -24.49
N SER A 143 10.40 5.68 -25.03
CA SER A 143 9.34 4.73 -25.45
C SER A 143 9.16 4.79 -26.96
N GLY A 144 8.98 3.63 -27.59
CA GLY A 144 8.73 3.47 -29.04
C GLY A 144 7.30 3.11 -29.36
#